data_AF-A0A8J3QC36-F1
#
_entry.id   AF-A0A8J3QC36-F1
#
_cell.length_a   1.000
_cell.length_b   1.000
_cell.length_c   1.000
_cell.angle_alpha   90.00
_cell.angle_beta   90.00
_cell.angle_gamma   90.00
#
_symmetry.space_group_name_H-M   'P 1'
#
loop_
_entity.id
_entity.type
_entity.pdbx_description
1 polymer ?
#
loop_
_entity_poly.entity_id
_entity_poly.type
_entity_poly.pdbx_seq_one_letter_code
_entity_poly.pdbx_strand_id
1 'polypeptide(L)'
;MNLHEELAQLARSAPPVAEVDLLIRRARHTKAKRAIAAPLAVVLVTLVVFLPNWSSQGAQPVQPTETRSFLVLRNDGPIASFPALNALLVSRALALGLISPHVSLIDSRTVELSVTGLPAERLLRAVAQSHRLHVRKVLSLTGGKPDGPLRFGPASTLDAVIAKLGEAYQVALNIQDPSHLDAGDGAKLAVFGELTPAEVEVLPAQMQFNVPDVTCAQLFARPTSQGTPLDQRFTTCQGETKFLLDGAKLTNDDVASAQGSVDQSIGTGFVDMQLTPAGRVKLTELSTEAYQNSGPTKCDASAQGDQERCLIGLSLGPRLLSAPEVQGILSSNLPLFAGGNVTREQMIALATAVSAKDAALALTVVEVRGGA
;
A
#
# COMPACT_ATOMS: atom_id res chain seq x y z
N MET A 1 32.53 8.76 -26.25
CA MET A 1 33.39 8.15 -25.21
C MET A 1 33.21 6.65 -25.28
N ASN A 2 34.30 5.91 -25.38
CA ASN A 2 34.30 4.46 -25.60
C ASN A 2 34.25 3.72 -24.26
N LEU A 3 33.57 2.57 -24.16
CA LEU A 3 33.37 1.80 -22.92
C LEU A 3 34.70 1.45 -22.21
N HIS A 4 35.78 1.31 -22.99
CA HIS A 4 37.14 1.13 -22.46
C HIS A 4 37.68 2.33 -21.70
N GLU A 5 37.25 3.54 -22.04
CA GLU A 5 37.70 4.77 -21.41
C GLU A 5 36.98 4.98 -20.06
N GLU A 6 35.69 4.63 -19.97
CA GLU A 6 34.94 4.61 -18.70
C GLU A 6 35.51 3.58 -17.71
N LEU A 7 35.83 2.36 -18.16
CA LEU A 7 36.41 1.33 -17.29
C LEU A 7 37.81 1.72 -16.81
N ALA A 8 38.60 2.40 -17.63
CA ALA A 8 39.91 2.92 -17.24
C ALA A 8 39.81 4.12 -16.27
N GLN A 9 38.68 4.82 -16.23
CA GLN A 9 38.43 5.94 -15.33
C GLN A 9 37.93 5.45 -13.96
N LEU A 10 37.07 4.43 -13.95
CA LEU A 10 36.60 3.73 -12.74
C LEU A 10 37.74 3.01 -12.00
N ALA A 11 38.71 2.42 -12.73
CA ALA A 11 39.88 1.81 -12.11
C ALA A 11 40.83 2.83 -11.44
N ARG A 12 40.76 4.11 -11.83
CA ARG A 12 41.59 5.20 -11.28
C ARG A 12 40.96 5.93 -10.10
N SER A 13 39.67 5.75 -9.86
CA SER A 13 38.93 6.38 -8.74
C SER A 13 38.78 5.48 -7.51
N ALA A 14 39.32 4.25 -7.52
CA ALA A 14 39.31 3.40 -6.34
C ALA A 14 40.34 3.90 -5.31
N PRO A 15 39.96 4.13 -4.04
CA PRO A 15 40.89 4.60 -3.02
C PRO A 15 41.98 3.55 -2.75
N PRO A 16 43.22 3.98 -2.44
CA PRO A 16 44.31 3.06 -2.15
C PRO A 16 43.99 2.21 -0.92
N VAL A 17 44.40 0.93 -0.96
CA VAL A 17 44.15 -0.09 0.09
C VAL A 17 44.53 0.36 1.51
N ALA A 18 45.40 1.38 1.64
CA ALA A 18 45.77 1.99 2.91
C ALA A 18 44.63 2.78 3.61
N GLU A 19 43.64 3.31 2.88
CA GLU A 19 42.51 4.05 3.46
C GLU A 19 41.42 3.12 4.02
N VAL A 20 41.25 1.94 3.40
CA VAL A 20 40.36 0.89 3.89
C VAL A 20 40.84 0.35 5.25
N ASP A 21 42.16 0.23 5.42
CA ASP A 21 42.77 -0.25 6.66
C ASP A 21 42.58 0.76 7.83
N LEU A 22 42.51 2.06 7.52
CA LEU A 22 42.25 3.11 8.50
C LEU A 22 40.78 3.15 8.96
N LEU A 23 39.84 2.89 8.03
CA LEU A 23 38.41 2.77 8.32
C LEU A 23 38.11 1.51 9.17
N ILE A 24 38.76 0.39 8.87
CA ILE A 24 38.64 -0.86 9.66
C ILE A 24 39.23 -0.66 11.07
N ARG A 25 40.33 0.10 11.22
CA ARG A 25 40.89 0.43 12.55
C ARG A 25 40.00 1.36 13.36
N ARG A 26 39.32 2.34 12.74
CA ARG A 26 38.33 3.19 13.43
C ARG A 26 37.11 2.40 13.90
N ALA A 27 36.66 1.41 13.15
CA ALA A 27 35.53 0.56 13.52
C ALA A 27 35.83 -0.38 14.72
N ARG A 28 37.10 -0.65 15.04
CA ARG A 28 37.49 -1.54 16.15
C ARG A 28 37.62 -0.85 17.51
N HIS A 29 37.52 0.48 17.60
CA HIS A 29 37.69 1.22 18.86
C HIS A 29 36.40 1.60 19.58
N THR A 30 35.22 1.35 19.01
CA THR A 30 33.92 1.49 19.70
C THR A 30 33.53 0.17 20.37
N LYS A 31 33.73 0.10 21.69
CA LYS A 31 33.40 -1.06 22.54
C LYS A 31 31.88 -1.33 22.56
N ALA A 32 31.46 -2.53 22.16
CA ALA A 32 30.43 -3.29 22.87
C ALA A 32 30.67 -4.80 22.68
N LYS A 33 30.78 -5.50 23.80
CA LYS A 33 31.10 -6.93 23.93
C LYS A 33 30.02 -7.81 23.32
N ARG A 34 30.39 -8.78 22.47
CA ARG A 34 29.99 -10.21 22.61
C ARG A 34 30.75 -11.06 21.60
N ALA A 35 31.15 -12.23 22.08
CA ALA A 35 31.95 -13.24 21.40
C ALA A 35 31.18 -13.92 20.27
N ILE A 36 31.88 -14.27 19.19
CA ILE A 36 31.88 -15.59 18.52
C ILE A 36 33.09 -15.58 17.57
N ALA A 37 33.91 -16.62 17.69
CA ALA A 37 35.09 -16.87 16.88
C ALA A 37 34.73 -17.75 15.67
N ALA A 38 35.21 -17.40 14.48
CA ALA A 38 35.52 -18.33 13.39
C ALA A 38 36.36 -17.62 12.30
N PRO A 39 37.42 -18.23 11.73
CA PRO A 39 38.27 -17.61 10.73
C PRO A 39 37.76 -17.88 9.30
N LEU A 40 37.61 -16.84 8.49
CA LEU A 40 37.38 -16.97 7.05
C LEU A 40 38.75 -17.08 6.36
N ALA A 41 39.07 -18.29 5.94
CA ALA A 41 40.24 -18.62 5.16
C ALA A 41 40.12 -18.05 3.73
N VAL A 42 41.17 -17.35 3.32
CA VAL A 42 41.44 -16.91 1.96
C VAL A 42 41.76 -18.14 1.12
N VAL A 43 40.94 -18.43 0.12
CA VAL A 43 41.26 -19.41 -0.93
C VAL A 43 41.28 -18.68 -2.26
N LEU A 44 42.48 -18.23 -2.61
CA LEU A 44 42.85 -17.83 -3.96
C LEU A 44 43.10 -19.14 -4.73
N VAL A 45 42.20 -19.53 -5.65
CA VAL A 45 42.48 -20.62 -6.60
C VAL A 45 42.48 -20.05 -8.01
N THR A 46 43.69 -19.89 -8.50
CA THR A 46 44.06 -19.80 -9.91
C THR A 46 43.67 -21.11 -10.60
N LEU A 47 42.72 -21.05 -11.52
CA LEU A 47 42.44 -22.15 -12.45
C LEU A 47 42.61 -21.63 -13.89
N VAL A 48 43.80 -21.84 -14.44
CA VAL A 48 44.11 -21.71 -15.87
C VAL A 48 44.36 -23.11 -16.39
N VAL A 49 43.32 -23.79 -16.88
CA VAL A 49 43.46 -25.05 -17.64
C VAL A 49 42.31 -25.17 -18.65
N PHE A 50 42.70 -25.15 -19.93
CA PHE A 50 42.08 -25.80 -21.09
C PHE A 50 40.55 -25.76 -21.27
N LEU A 51 40.10 -24.97 -22.25
CA LEU A 51 38.84 -25.24 -22.96
C LEU A 51 39.15 -25.75 -24.38
N PRO A 52 38.66 -26.94 -24.77
CA PRO A 52 38.65 -27.37 -26.16
C PRO A 52 37.60 -26.56 -26.94
N ASN A 53 37.91 -26.33 -28.20
CA ASN A 53 37.10 -25.61 -29.19
C ASN A 53 35.77 -26.36 -29.43
N TRP A 54 34.73 -26.00 -28.68
CA TRP A 54 33.37 -26.53 -28.81
C TRP A 54 32.53 -25.53 -29.60
N SER A 55 32.29 -25.82 -30.87
CA SER A 55 31.37 -25.07 -31.73
C SER A 55 29.93 -25.35 -31.30
N SER A 56 29.44 -24.59 -30.33
CA SER A 56 28.01 -24.50 -30.02
C SER A 56 27.31 -23.73 -31.13
N GLN A 57 26.67 -24.45 -32.05
CA GLN A 57 25.57 -23.89 -32.82
C GLN A 57 24.53 -23.40 -31.81
N GLY A 58 24.40 -22.08 -31.69
CA GLY A 58 23.61 -21.42 -30.67
C GLY A 58 22.13 -21.77 -30.77
N ALA A 59 21.65 -22.58 -29.84
CA ALA A 59 20.26 -22.49 -29.43
C ALA A 59 20.08 -21.06 -28.88
N GLN A 60 19.36 -20.21 -29.61
CA GLN A 60 18.94 -18.92 -29.06
C GLN A 60 18.19 -19.22 -27.76
N PRO A 61 18.52 -18.54 -26.64
CA PRO A 61 17.74 -18.68 -25.43
C PRO A 61 16.29 -18.33 -25.79
N VAL A 62 15.39 -19.30 -25.62
CA VAL A 62 13.95 -19.07 -25.77
C VAL A 62 13.62 -17.96 -24.78
N GLN A 63 13.37 -16.75 -25.31
CA GLN A 63 12.99 -15.65 -24.44
C GLN A 63 11.67 -16.04 -23.79
N PRO A 64 11.55 -15.94 -22.45
CA PRO A 64 10.29 -16.23 -21.78
C PRO A 64 9.22 -15.34 -22.40
N THR A 65 8.18 -15.95 -22.96
CA THR A 65 7.03 -15.23 -23.50
C THR A 65 6.40 -14.49 -22.33
N GLU A 66 6.60 -13.17 -22.25
CA GLU A 66 5.96 -12.36 -21.22
C GLU A 66 4.44 -12.38 -21.43
N THR A 67 3.74 -13.11 -20.57
CA THR A 67 2.28 -13.11 -20.55
C THR A 67 1.79 -11.71 -20.16
N ARG A 68 1.14 -11.02 -21.10
CA ARG A 68 0.48 -9.73 -20.86
C ARG A 68 -1.02 -9.90 -20.70
N SER A 69 -1.56 -9.34 -19.64
CA SER A 69 -3.01 -9.25 -19.42
C SER A 69 -3.50 -7.84 -19.70
N PHE A 70 -4.73 -7.74 -20.21
CA PHE A 70 -5.36 -6.47 -20.60
C PHE A 70 -6.70 -6.30 -19.89
N LEU A 71 -7.00 -5.06 -19.51
CA LEU A 71 -8.25 -4.64 -18.90
C LEU A 71 -8.78 -3.44 -19.68
N VAL A 72 -9.94 -3.61 -20.30
CA VAL A 72 -10.62 -2.53 -21.00
C VAL A 72 -11.65 -1.91 -20.07
N LEU A 73 -11.50 -0.61 -19.81
CA LEU A 73 -12.37 0.17 -18.96
C LEU A 73 -13.09 1.23 -19.78
N ARG A 74 -14.38 1.41 -19.51
CA ARG A 74 -15.20 2.44 -20.13
C ARG A 74 -15.76 3.37 -19.07
N ASN A 75 -15.57 4.66 -19.27
CA ASN A 75 -16.20 5.70 -18.49
C ASN A 75 -17.59 6.03 -19.07
N ASP A 76 -18.56 6.34 -18.20
CA ASP A 76 -19.92 6.71 -18.64
C ASP A 76 -19.93 7.97 -19.52
N GLY A 77 -19.00 8.90 -19.25
CA GLY A 77 -18.77 10.11 -20.03
C GLY A 77 -17.38 10.20 -20.68
N PRO A 78 -17.11 11.26 -21.46
CA PRO A 78 -15.77 11.56 -21.94
C PRO A 78 -14.75 11.63 -20.80
N ILE A 79 -13.57 11.07 -21.01
CA ILE A 79 -12.46 11.15 -20.06
C ILE A 79 -11.95 12.59 -20.06
N ALA A 80 -12.22 13.32 -18.98
CA ALA A 80 -11.88 14.73 -18.87
C ALA A 80 -10.36 14.99 -18.88
N SER A 81 -9.56 14.06 -18.35
CA SER A 81 -8.10 14.14 -18.34
C SER A 81 -7.48 12.74 -18.39
N PHE A 82 -6.98 12.34 -19.57
CA PHE A 82 -6.29 11.06 -19.73
C PHE A 82 -5.01 10.94 -18.88
N PRO A 83 -4.13 11.95 -18.77
CA PRO A 83 -2.95 11.86 -17.91
C PRO A 83 -3.29 11.56 -16.45
N ALA A 84 -4.35 12.19 -15.93
CA ALA A 84 -4.78 11.97 -14.56
C ALA A 84 -5.37 10.57 -14.35
N LEU A 85 -6.21 10.11 -15.28
CA LEU A 85 -6.76 8.75 -15.27
C LEU A 85 -5.67 7.69 -15.41
N ASN A 86 -4.72 7.87 -16.32
CA ASN A 86 -3.56 6.98 -16.49
C ASN A 86 -2.80 6.83 -15.17
N ALA A 87 -2.42 7.95 -14.56
CA ALA A 87 -1.62 7.92 -13.36
C ALA A 87 -2.38 7.31 -12.16
N LEU A 88 -3.70 7.49 -12.07
CA LEU A 88 -4.57 6.81 -11.11
C LEU A 88 -4.56 5.28 -11.32
N LEU A 89 -4.83 4.82 -12.54
CA LEU A 89 -4.91 3.39 -12.85
C LEU A 89 -3.55 2.69 -12.70
N VAL A 90 -2.46 3.35 -13.11
CA VAL A 90 -1.08 2.88 -12.87
C VAL A 90 -0.79 2.75 -11.39
N SER A 91 -1.11 3.77 -10.59
CA SER A 91 -0.90 3.74 -9.14
C SER A 91 -1.65 2.58 -8.49
N ARG A 92 -2.92 2.37 -8.86
CA ARG A 92 -3.75 1.25 -8.37
C ARG A 92 -3.19 -0.10 -8.80
N ALA A 93 -2.72 -0.22 -10.03
CA ALA A 93 -2.14 -1.46 -10.53
C ALA A 93 -0.85 -1.83 -9.78
N LEU A 94 0.08 -0.89 -9.63
CA LEU A 94 1.31 -1.09 -8.85
C LEU A 94 1.00 -1.45 -7.40
N ALA A 95 0.02 -0.78 -6.81
CA ALA A 95 -0.50 -1.06 -5.48
C ALA A 95 -0.89 -2.53 -5.31
N LEU A 96 -1.54 -3.12 -6.32
CA LEU A 96 -1.96 -4.52 -6.35
C LEU A 96 -0.84 -5.50 -6.71
N GLY A 97 0.41 -5.02 -6.77
CA GLY A 97 1.58 -5.83 -7.13
C GLY A 97 1.66 -6.14 -8.63
N LEU A 98 0.88 -5.45 -9.48
CA LEU A 98 0.94 -5.63 -10.92
C LEU A 98 2.20 -4.97 -11.47
N ILE A 99 2.91 -5.70 -12.34
CA ILE A 99 4.21 -5.29 -12.87
C ILE A 99 4.01 -4.58 -14.20
N SER A 100 4.74 -3.48 -14.38
CA SER A 100 4.77 -2.68 -15.62
C SER A 100 3.39 -2.27 -16.15
N PRO A 101 2.49 -1.69 -15.31
CA PRO A 101 1.21 -1.23 -15.80
C PRO A 101 1.37 -0.09 -16.80
N HIS A 102 0.67 -0.21 -17.91
CA HIS A 102 0.62 0.81 -18.96
C HIS A 102 -0.84 1.04 -19.35
N VAL A 103 -1.26 2.30 -19.40
CA VAL A 103 -2.62 2.67 -19.82
C VAL A 103 -2.54 3.36 -21.17
N SER A 104 -3.37 2.92 -22.10
CA SER A 104 -3.58 3.55 -23.41
C SER A 104 -5.02 4.03 -23.55
N LEU A 105 -5.23 5.09 -24.32
CA LEU A 105 -6.55 5.55 -24.71
C LEU A 105 -6.97 4.81 -25.98
N ILE A 106 -8.10 4.11 -25.96
CA ILE A 106 -8.70 3.52 -27.17
C ILE A 106 -9.55 4.58 -27.88
N ASP A 107 -10.38 5.27 -27.11
CA ASP A 107 -11.24 6.36 -27.59
C ASP A 107 -11.53 7.37 -26.46
N SER A 108 -12.37 8.38 -26.72
CA SER A 108 -12.70 9.43 -25.74
C SER A 108 -13.31 8.95 -24.40
N ARG A 109 -13.77 7.70 -24.30
CA ARG A 109 -14.41 7.10 -23.12
C ARG A 109 -13.76 5.78 -22.69
N THR A 110 -12.96 5.16 -23.55
CA THR A 110 -12.42 3.81 -23.32
C THR A 110 -10.91 3.87 -23.16
N VAL A 111 -10.40 3.24 -22.09
CA VAL A 111 -8.98 3.01 -21.86
C VAL A 111 -8.68 1.53 -21.75
N GLU A 112 -7.47 1.16 -22.13
CA GLU A 112 -6.92 -0.18 -21.90
C GLU A 112 -5.77 -0.08 -20.91
N LEU A 113 -5.83 -0.85 -19.84
CA LEU A 113 -4.72 -1.10 -18.94
C LEU A 113 -4.08 -2.45 -19.31
N SER A 114 -2.82 -2.44 -19.70
CA SER A 114 -2.01 -3.63 -19.90
C SER A 114 -1.03 -3.83 -18.73
N VAL A 115 -0.91 -5.06 -18.24
CA VAL A 115 0.04 -5.44 -17.18
C VAL A 115 0.77 -6.73 -17.57
N THR A 116 2.00 -6.91 -17.07
CA THR A 116 2.76 -8.15 -17.27
C THR A 116 2.67 -9.03 -16.01
N GLY A 117 2.49 -10.35 -16.18
CA GLY A 117 2.57 -11.34 -15.07
C GLY A 117 1.31 -12.18 -14.83
N LEU A 118 1.28 -12.83 -13.65
CA LEU A 118 0.33 -13.86 -13.19
C LEU A 118 -1.17 -13.48 -13.31
N PRO A 119 -2.10 -14.47 -13.38
CA PRO A 119 -3.44 -14.33 -13.94
C PRO A 119 -4.23 -13.22 -13.26
N ALA A 120 -4.33 -12.12 -13.98
CA ALA A 120 -4.59 -10.80 -13.42
C ALA A 120 -6.08 -10.44 -13.40
N GLU A 121 -7.01 -11.31 -13.79
CA GLU A 121 -8.39 -10.85 -14.05
C GLU A 121 -9.03 -10.16 -12.83
N ARG A 122 -8.95 -10.76 -11.64
CA ARG A 122 -9.50 -10.16 -10.43
C ARG A 122 -8.73 -8.94 -9.95
N LEU A 123 -7.40 -8.95 -10.04
CA LEU A 123 -6.55 -7.81 -9.70
C LEU A 123 -6.81 -6.63 -10.65
N LEU A 124 -6.94 -6.89 -11.95
CA LEU A 124 -7.32 -5.93 -12.96
C LEU A 124 -8.69 -5.34 -12.67
N ARG A 125 -9.69 -6.17 -12.36
CA ARG A 125 -11.01 -5.66 -11.94
C ARG A 125 -10.92 -4.79 -10.67
N ALA A 126 -9.98 -5.07 -9.75
CA ALA A 126 -9.77 -4.23 -8.58
C ALA A 126 -9.17 -2.85 -8.93
N VAL A 127 -8.39 -2.72 -10.01
CA VAL A 127 -7.89 -1.42 -10.51
C VAL A 127 -9.02 -0.49 -10.93
N ALA A 128 -10.11 -1.05 -11.47
CA ALA A 128 -11.27 -0.30 -11.95
C ALA A 128 -12.12 0.30 -10.82
N GLN A 129 -11.98 -0.19 -9.58
CA GLN A 129 -12.92 0.16 -8.51
C GLN A 129 -12.79 1.63 -8.10
N SER A 130 -13.91 2.33 -7.90
CA SER A 130 -13.85 3.68 -7.32
C SER A 130 -13.27 3.62 -5.91
N HIS A 131 -12.35 4.53 -5.60
CA HIS A 131 -11.80 4.63 -4.26
C HIS A 131 -12.18 6.00 -3.71
N ARG A 132 -12.91 5.99 -2.60
CA ARG A 132 -13.29 7.18 -1.85
C ARG A 132 -12.20 7.51 -0.84
N LEU A 133 -11.81 8.78 -0.81
CA LEU A 133 -11.13 9.42 0.30
C LEU A 133 -12.03 9.35 1.53
N HIS A 134 -11.48 8.87 2.63
CA HIS A 134 -12.06 9.04 3.96
C HIS A 134 -11.00 9.58 4.91
N VAL A 135 -11.38 10.59 5.69
CA VAL A 135 -10.58 11.11 6.79
C VAL A 135 -11.26 10.71 8.10
N ARG A 136 -10.52 9.97 8.92
CA ARG A 136 -11.01 9.30 10.13
C ARG A 136 -10.05 9.54 11.28
N LYS A 137 -10.55 9.53 12.52
CA LYS A 137 -9.68 9.42 13.70
C LYS A 137 -9.13 7.99 13.77
N VAL A 138 -7.84 7.83 14.06
CA VAL A 138 -7.27 6.52 14.35
C VAL A 138 -7.56 6.17 15.80
N LEU A 139 -8.06 4.96 16.04
CA LEU A 139 -8.47 4.49 17.36
C LEU A 139 -7.41 3.59 18.01
N SER A 140 -6.76 2.74 17.21
CA SER A 140 -5.78 1.76 17.69
C SER A 140 -4.88 1.28 16.55
N LEU A 141 -3.66 0.86 16.88
CA LEU A 141 -2.70 0.23 15.98
C LEU A 141 -2.30 -1.13 16.54
N THR A 142 -2.06 -2.08 15.65
CA THR A 142 -1.42 -3.35 16.04
C THR A 142 -0.57 -3.91 14.92
N GLY A 143 0.41 -4.75 15.28
CA GLY A 143 1.20 -5.48 14.30
C GLY A 143 0.35 -6.54 13.60
N GLY A 144 0.48 -6.64 12.29
CA GLY A 144 -0.05 -7.72 11.48
C GLY A 144 0.94 -8.87 11.35
N LYS A 145 0.44 -10.04 10.92
CA LYS A 145 1.30 -11.13 10.46
C LYS A 145 1.83 -10.81 9.05
N PRO A 146 3.03 -11.32 8.68
CA PRO A 146 3.52 -11.26 7.31
C PRO A 146 2.52 -11.85 6.34
N ASP A 147 2.49 -11.30 5.13
CA ASP A 147 1.52 -11.70 4.12
C ASP A 147 1.75 -13.14 3.64
N GLY A 148 0.68 -13.94 3.69
CA GLY A 148 0.61 -15.24 3.03
C GLY A 148 0.12 -15.15 1.58
N PRO A 149 0.05 -16.27 0.86
CA PRO A 149 -0.50 -16.29 -0.49
C PRO A 149 -1.98 -15.92 -0.49
N LEU A 150 -2.34 -14.88 -1.26
CA LEU A 150 -3.73 -14.44 -1.38
C LEU A 150 -4.58 -15.45 -2.16
N ARG A 151 -5.76 -15.76 -1.62
CA ARG A 151 -6.80 -16.52 -2.30
C ARG A 151 -7.95 -15.60 -2.65
N PHE A 152 -8.35 -15.58 -3.90
CA PHE A 152 -9.49 -14.78 -4.32
C PHE A 152 -10.75 -15.65 -4.40
N GLY A 153 -11.88 -15.09 -3.97
CA GLY A 153 -13.21 -15.71 -4.02
C GLY A 153 -14.27 -14.75 -4.56
N PRO A 154 -15.48 -15.25 -4.84
CA PRO A 154 -16.63 -14.38 -5.09
C PRO A 154 -16.98 -13.57 -3.84
N ALA A 155 -17.83 -12.55 -3.99
CA ALA A 155 -18.45 -11.89 -2.85
C ALA A 155 -19.17 -12.91 -1.95
N SER A 156 -19.10 -12.70 -0.64
CA SER A 156 -19.71 -13.59 0.36
C SER A 156 -20.60 -12.79 1.30
N THR A 157 -21.45 -13.48 2.04
CA THR A 157 -22.28 -12.90 3.11
C THR A 157 -21.66 -13.21 4.47
N LEU A 158 -21.90 -12.38 5.49
CA LEU A 158 -21.41 -12.63 6.84
C LEU A 158 -21.82 -14.03 7.35
N ASP A 159 -23.07 -14.46 7.15
CA ASP A 159 -23.54 -15.78 7.59
C ASP A 159 -22.75 -16.95 6.98
N ALA A 160 -22.42 -16.86 5.68
CA ALA A 160 -21.60 -17.87 5.01
C ALA A 160 -20.16 -17.88 5.56
N VAL A 161 -19.60 -16.72 5.89
CA VAL A 161 -18.27 -16.62 6.51
C VAL A 161 -18.31 -17.17 7.93
N ILE A 162 -19.35 -16.90 8.72
CA ILE A 162 -19.55 -17.48 10.06
C ILE A 162 -19.61 -18.99 9.97
N ALA A 163 -20.40 -19.54 9.03
CA ALA A 163 -20.51 -20.99 8.84
C ALA A 163 -19.16 -21.63 8.47
N LYS A 164 -18.34 -20.94 7.66
CA LYS A 164 -16.99 -21.39 7.30
C LYS A 164 -16.00 -21.36 8.47
N LEU A 165 -16.08 -20.33 9.32
CA LEU A 165 -15.19 -20.15 10.46
C LEU A 165 -15.55 -21.03 11.66
N GLY A 166 -16.83 -21.39 11.80
CA GLY A 166 -17.30 -22.21 12.92
C GLY A 166 -16.97 -21.59 14.28
N GLU A 167 -16.42 -22.40 15.19
CA GLU A 167 -16.04 -21.96 16.53
C GLU A 167 -15.00 -20.84 16.55
N ALA A 168 -14.15 -20.74 15.52
CA ALA A 168 -13.13 -19.69 15.42
C ALA A 168 -13.76 -18.29 15.37
N TYR A 169 -14.97 -18.15 14.82
CA TYR A 169 -15.68 -16.88 14.82
C TYR A 169 -16.05 -16.42 16.24
N GLN A 170 -16.49 -17.34 17.10
CA GLN A 170 -16.85 -17.02 18.48
C GLN A 170 -15.63 -16.68 19.33
N VAL A 171 -14.51 -17.38 19.12
CA VAL A 171 -13.21 -17.00 19.72
C VAL A 171 -12.87 -15.57 19.30
N ALA A 172 -12.94 -15.28 18.01
CA ALA A 172 -12.60 -13.98 17.45
C ALA A 172 -13.47 -12.82 17.97
N LEU A 173 -14.76 -13.04 18.24
CA LEU A 173 -15.65 -12.04 18.82
C LEU A 173 -15.23 -11.58 20.23
N ASN A 174 -14.58 -12.47 20.99
CA ASN A 174 -14.17 -12.20 22.36
C ASN A 174 -12.80 -11.50 22.44
N ILE A 175 -12.07 -11.40 21.33
CA ILE A 175 -10.78 -10.71 21.29
C ILE A 175 -11.05 -9.21 21.26
N GLN A 176 -10.76 -8.53 22.37
CA GLN A 176 -10.80 -7.06 22.45
C GLN A 176 -9.43 -6.44 22.17
N ASP A 177 -8.35 -7.15 22.51
CA ASP A 177 -6.96 -6.72 22.35
C ASP A 177 -6.11 -7.90 21.82
N PRO A 178 -5.41 -7.75 20.68
CA PRO A 178 -4.58 -8.81 20.12
C PRO A 178 -3.41 -9.21 21.02
N SER A 179 -2.96 -8.33 21.93
CA SER A 179 -1.87 -8.62 22.87
C SER A 179 -2.25 -9.62 23.96
N HIS A 180 -3.55 -9.87 24.15
CA HIS A 180 -4.08 -10.79 25.16
C HIS A 180 -4.31 -12.22 24.63
N LEU A 181 -3.92 -12.50 23.39
CA LEU A 181 -4.09 -13.83 22.81
C LEU A 181 -3.14 -14.85 23.45
N ASP A 182 -3.71 -15.94 23.95
CA ASP A 182 -2.91 -17.06 24.41
C ASP A 182 -2.44 -17.95 23.24
N ALA A 183 -1.48 -18.83 23.51
CA ALA A 183 -0.94 -19.72 22.49
C ALA A 183 -1.98 -20.71 21.92
N GLY A 184 -3.04 -21.01 22.68
CA GLY A 184 -4.10 -21.94 22.28
C GLY A 184 -5.09 -21.31 21.30
N ASP A 185 -5.36 -20.02 21.43
CA ASP A 185 -6.25 -19.26 20.56
C ASP A 185 -5.65 -19.06 19.16
N GLY A 186 -4.34 -18.89 19.06
CA GLY A 186 -3.66 -18.72 17.77
C GLY A 186 -3.92 -19.88 16.80
N ALA A 187 -3.94 -21.13 17.27
CA ALA A 187 -4.22 -22.29 16.43
C ALA A 187 -5.67 -22.31 15.92
N LYS A 188 -6.63 -21.85 16.75
CA LYS A 188 -8.05 -21.77 16.36
C LYS A 188 -8.29 -20.67 15.32
N LEU A 189 -7.51 -19.59 15.38
CA LEU A 189 -7.65 -18.44 14.48
C LEU A 189 -6.95 -18.62 13.13
N ALA A 190 -6.12 -19.66 12.95
CA ALA A 190 -5.40 -19.90 11.70
C ALA A 190 -6.32 -19.96 10.46
N VAL A 191 -7.57 -20.41 10.62
CA VAL A 191 -8.57 -20.45 9.54
C VAL A 191 -8.89 -19.06 8.95
N PHE A 192 -8.67 -17.97 9.69
CA PHE A 192 -8.85 -16.61 9.17
C PHE A 192 -7.85 -16.26 8.07
N GLY A 193 -6.63 -16.81 8.12
CA GLY A 193 -5.63 -16.64 7.06
C GLY A 193 -6.03 -17.28 5.73
N GLU A 194 -7.01 -18.19 5.77
CA GLU A 194 -7.53 -18.90 4.59
C GLU A 194 -8.73 -18.17 3.96
N LEU A 195 -9.22 -17.10 4.59
CA LEU A 195 -10.30 -16.29 4.03
C LEU A 195 -9.84 -15.54 2.78
N THR A 196 -10.77 -15.40 1.84
CA THR A 196 -10.56 -14.54 0.70
C THR A 196 -10.79 -13.08 1.08
N PRO A 197 -10.23 -12.10 0.37
CA PRO A 197 -10.46 -10.69 0.67
C PRO A 197 -11.96 -10.32 0.70
N ALA A 198 -12.78 -10.90 -0.17
CA ALA A 198 -14.22 -10.65 -0.17
C ALA A 198 -14.95 -11.25 1.04
N GLU A 199 -14.42 -12.33 1.63
CA GLU A 199 -14.92 -12.87 2.91
C GLU A 199 -14.45 -12.02 4.09
N VAL A 200 -13.24 -11.46 4.04
CA VAL A 200 -12.74 -10.55 5.08
C VAL A 200 -13.52 -9.23 5.10
N GLU A 201 -13.99 -8.73 3.95
CA GLU A 201 -14.78 -7.49 3.84
C GLU A 201 -16.04 -7.50 4.70
N VAL A 202 -16.72 -8.65 4.80
CA VAL A 202 -17.99 -8.74 5.55
C VAL A 202 -17.81 -8.98 7.05
N LEU A 203 -16.58 -9.20 7.52
CA LEU A 203 -16.30 -9.33 8.96
C LEU A 203 -16.46 -7.98 9.68
N PRO A 204 -16.82 -7.96 10.98
CA PRO A 204 -16.77 -6.72 11.76
C PRO A 204 -15.36 -6.11 11.77
N ALA A 205 -15.24 -4.79 11.67
CA ALA A 205 -13.94 -4.10 11.62
C ALA A 205 -13.05 -4.46 12.83
N GLN A 206 -13.64 -4.54 14.02
CA GLN A 206 -12.91 -4.94 15.24
C GLN A 206 -12.26 -6.33 15.11
N MET A 207 -12.97 -7.29 14.48
CA MET A 207 -12.45 -8.63 14.24
C MET A 207 -11.33 -8.63 13.20
N GLN A 208 -11.49 -7.87 12.11
CA GLN A 208 -10.45 -7.68 11.10
C GLN A 208 -9.14 -7.12 11.71
N PHE A 209 -9.29 -6.23 12.70
CA PHE A 209 -8.18 -5.62 13.43
C PHE A 209 -7.55 -6.59 14.42
N ASN A 210 -8.36 -7.20 15.29
CA ASN A 210 -7.91 -7.98 16.43
C ASN A 210 -7.42 -9.39 16.10
N VAL A 211 -7.88 -10.01 15.01
CA VAL A 211 -7.44 -11.38 14.62
C VAL A 211 -6.12 -11.30 13.88
N PRO A 212 -5.00 -11.86 14.41
CA PRO A 212 -3.68 -11.70 13.79
C PRO A 212 -3.56 -12.36 12.42
N ASP A 213 -4.27 -13.48 12.20
CA ASP A 213 -4.25 -14.23 10.94
C ASP A 213 -5.02 -13.54 9.79
N VAL A 214 -5.78 -12.47 10.07
CA VAL A 214 -6.26 -11.58 9.01
C VAL A 214 -5.10 -10.68 8.57
N THR A 215 -4.55 -10.87 7.38
CA THR A 215 -3.34 -10.17 6.93
C THR A 215 -3.63 -8.82 6.26
N CYS A 216 -2.61 -7.96 6.20
CA CYS A 216 -2.74 -6.67 5.51
C CYS A 216 -2.98 -6.83 4.01
N ALA A 217 -2.39 -7.84 3.37
CA ALA A 217 -2.71 -8.17 1.98
C ALA A 217 -4.20 -8.50 1.79
N GLN A 218 -4.82 -9.26 2.71
CA GLN A 218 -6.25 -9.54 2.63
C GLN A 218 -7.08 -8.25 2.77
N LEU A 219 -6.74 -7.38 3.73
CA LEU A 219 -7.43 -6.11 3.96
C LEU A 219 -7.30 -5.15 2.76
N PHE A 220 -6.14 -5.10 2.10
CA PHE A 220 -5.93 -4.28 0.91
C PHE A 220 -6.63 -4.80 -0.34
N ALA A 221 -6.78 -6.11 -0.46
CA ALA A 221 -7.35 -6.76 -1.63
C ALA A 221 -8.88 -6.91 -1.57
N ARG A 222 -9.52 -6.41 -0.51
CA ARG A 222 -10.99 -6.46 -0.37
C ARG A 222 -11.66 -5.76 -1.55
N PRO A 223 -12.78 -6.28 -2.05
CA PRO A 223 -13.65 -5.51 -2.92
C PRO A 223 -14.02 -4.19 -2.24
N THR A 224 -14.20 -3.13 -3.03
CA THR A 224 -14.80 -1.87 -2.57
C THR A 224 -16.21 -1.68 -3.13
N SER A 225 -16.83 -2.77 -3.62
CA SER A 225 -18.09 -2.73 -4.37
C SER A 225 -19.29 -2.22 -3.56
N GLN A 226 -19.24 -2.26 -2.24
CA GLN A 226 -20.30 -1.71 -1.37
C GLN A 226 -19.99 -0.31 -0.82
N GLY A 227 -18.83 0.25 -1.18
CA GLY A 227 -18.29 1.44 -0.53
C GLY A 227 -17.86 1.17 0.91
N THR A 228 -16.84 1.88 1.40
CA THR A 228 -16.50 1.81 2.82
C THR A 228 -17.61 2.49 3.63
N PRO A 229 -18.19 1.83 4.66
CA PRO A 229 -19.23 2.45 5.48
C PRO A 229 -18.71 3.75 6.11
N LEU A 230 -19.42 4.86 5.92
CA LEU A 230 -18.98 6.18 6.37
C LEU A 230 -19.14 6.35 7.89
N ASP A 231 -20.16 5.75 8.48
CA ASP A 231 -20.56 5.92 9.87
C ASP A 231 -20.07 4.78 10.79
N GLN A 232 -19.34 3.81 10.24
CA GLN A 232 -18.83 2.66 11.00
C GLN A 232 -17.31 2.68 11.09
N ARG A 233 -16.79 1.98 12.09
CA ARG A 233 -15.36 1.72 12.22
C ARG A 233 -14.82 0.97 11.01
N PHE A 234 -13.56 1.19 10.70
CA PHE A 234 -12.91 0.62 9.53
C PHE A 234 -11.50 0.14 9.83
N THR A 235 -11.13 -1.02 9.30
CA THR A 235 -9.79 -1.58 9.49
C THR A 235 -9.00 -1.56 8.18
N THR A 236 -7.80 -0.98 8.24
CA THR A 236 -6.87 -0.84 7.12
C THR A 236 -5.45 -1.15 7.57
N CYS A 237 -4.49 -1.12 6.64
CA CYS A 237 -3.08 -1.24 6.96
C CYS A 237 -2.22 -0.13 6.34
N GLN A 238 -1.00 -0.01 6.87
CA GLN A 238 0.15 0.60 6.23
C GLN A 238 1.38 -0.28 6.53
N GLY A 239 1.97 -0.88 5.50
CA GLY A 239 2.92 -1.96 5.70
C GLY A 239 2.26 -3.15 6.42
N GLU A 240 2.96 -3.73 7.40
CA GLU A 240 2.42 -4.80 8.25
C GLU A 240 1.61 -4.25 9.44
N THR A 241 1.51 -2.94 9.64
CA THR A 241 0.74 -2.36 10.75
C THR A 241 -0.73 -2.24 10.36
N LYS A 242 -1.61 -2.79 11.20
CA LYS A 242 -3.06 -2.59 11.12
C LYS A 242 -3.47 -1.35 11.88
N PHE A 243 -4.49 -0.68 11.36
CA PHE A 243 -5.09 0.51 11.93
C PHE A 243 -6.59 0.28 12.06
N LEU A 244 -7.11 0.47 13.27
CA LEU A 244 -8.55 0.61 13.50
C LEU A 244 -8.89 2.10 13.44
N LEU A 245 -9.80 2.45 12.54
CA LEU A 245 -10.26 3.82 12.32
C LEU A 245 -11.71 3.97 12.79
N ASP A 246 -12.08 5.16 13.25
CA ASP A 246 -13.47 5.51 13.55
C ASP A 246 -14.29 5.76 12.26
N GLY A 247 -15.56 6.14 12.40
CA GLY A 247 -16.37 6.66 11.30
C GLY A 247 -15.70 7.84 10.57
N ALA A 248 -15.88 7.89 9.25
CA ALA A 248 -15.40 8.99 8.40
C ALA A 248 -16.12 10.30 8.75
N LYS A 249 -15.32 11.34 9.01
CA LYS A 249 -15.85 12.70 9.21
C LYS A 249 -15.73 13.55 7.95
N LEU A 250 -14.75 13.24 7.08
CA LEU A 250 -14.60 13.89 5.78
C LEU A 250 -14.49 12.85 4.67
N THR A 251 -14.93 13.25 3.48
CA THR A 251 -14.87 12.47 2.23
C THR A 251 -14.44 13.33 1.04
N ASN A 252 -14.37 12.78 -0.17
CA ASN A 252 -14.11 13.57 -1.40
C ASN A 252 -15.13 14.71 -1.59
N ASP A 253 -16.36 14.57 -1.11
CA ASP A 253 -17.40 15.61 -1.25
C ASP A 253 -17.05 16.87 -0.45
N ASP A 254 -16.18 16.74 0.55
CA ASP A 254 -15.68 17.84 1.37
C ASP A 254 -14.47 18.55 0.73
N VAL A 255 -13.92 18.01 -0.36
CA VAL A 255 -12.77 18.54 -1.10
C VAL A 255 -13.26 19.42 -2.27
N ALA A 256 -12.84 20.69 -2.27
CA ALA A 256 -13.14 21.63 -3.34
C ALA A 256 -12.14 21.50 -4.51
N SER A 257 -10.86 21.33 -4.21
CA SER A 257 -9.79 21.05 -5.18
C SER A 257 -8.60 20.42 -4.47
N ALA A 258 -7.70 19.80 -5.23
CA ALA A 258 -6.44 19.29 -4.70
C ALA A 258 -5.30 19.52 -5.69
N GLN A 259 -4.10 19.79 -5.18
CA GLN A 259 -2.89 19.96 -5.99
C GLN A 259 -1.77 19.12 -5.43
N GLY A 260 -1.11 18.35 -6.31
CA GLY A 260 0.04 17.53 -5.96
C GLY A 260 1.34 18.25 -6.27
N SER A 261 2.24 18.25 -5.30
CA SER A 261 3.56 18.89 -5.37
C SER A 261 4.62 17.96 -4.82
N VAL A 262 5.87 18.17 -5.21
CA VAL A 262 7.04 17.46 -4.67
C VAL A 262 8.03 18.51 -4.19
N ASP A 263 8.44 18.42 -2.94
CA ASP A 263 9.57 19.17 -2.43
C ASP A 263 10.85 18.55 -2.99
N GLN A 264 11.48 19.23 -3.94
CA GLN A 264 12.68 18.75 -4.61
C GLN A 264 13.91 18.68 -3.68
N SER A 265 13.90 19.39 -2.56
CA SER A 265 15.04 19.42 -1.63
C SER A 265 15.14 18.14 -0.79
N ILE A 266 14.00 17.56 -0.44
CA ILE A 266 13.90 16.35 0.41
C ILE A 266 13.21 15.18 -0.29
N GLY A 267 12.87 15.33 -1.57
CA GLY A 267 12.23 14.30 -2.39
C GLY A 267 10.82 13.89 -1.93
N THR A 268 10.17 14.69 -1.08
CA THR A 268 8.90 14.33 -0.45
C THR A 268 7.72 14.95 -1.20
N GLY A 269 6.75 14.12 -1.58
CA GLY A 269 5.50 14.58 -2.18
C GLY A 269 4.42 14.94 -1.17
N PHE A 270 3.67 15.98 -1.46
CA PHE A 270 2.49 16.41 -0.71
C PHE A 270 1.31 16.73 -1.64
N VAL A 271 0.10 16.45 -1.17
CA VAL A 271 -1.15 16.90 -1.80
C VAL A 271 -1.77 17.96 -0.90
N ASP A 272 -1.89 19.17 -1.42
CA ASP A 272 -2.64 20.24 -0.77
C ASP A 272 -4.11 20.13 -1.16
N MET A 273 -4.94 19.71 -0.21
CA MET A 273 -6.40 19.67 -0.40
C MET A 273 -7.03 20.97 0.08
N GLN A 274 -7.68 21.68 -0.84
CA GLN A 274 -8.56 22.78 -0.49
C GLN A 274 -9.94 22.22 -0.15
N LEU A 275 -10.40 22.47 1.07
CA LEU A 275 -11.70 21.99 1.53
C LEU A 275 -12.82 22.99 1.23
N THR A 276 -14.01 22.48 0.99
CA THR A 276 -15.24 23.28 0.95
C THR A 276 -15.48 23.94 2.32
N PRO A 277 -16.31 25.00 2.43
CA PRO A 277 -16.65 25.58 3.73
C PRO A 277 -17.19 24.56 4.74
N ALA A 278 -18.06 23.65 4.32
CA ALA A 278 -18.55 22.56 5.16
C ALA A 278 -17.45 21.56 5.53
N GLY A 279 -16.57 21.22 4.59
CA GLY A 279 -15.40 20.38 4.84
C GLY A 279 -14.46 20.95 5.89
N ARG A 280 -14.24 22.28 5.90
CA ARG A 280 -13.42 22.93 6.93
C ARG A 280 -14.03 22.82 8.33
N VAL A 281 -15.35 22.96 8.46
CA VAL A 281 -16.04 22.78 9.75
C VAL A 281 -15.83 21.35 10.26
N LYS A 282 -16.06 20.34 9.40
CA LYS A 282 -15.81 18.93 9.74
C LYS A 282 -14.35 18.64 10.10
N LEU A 283 -13.39 19.27 9.41
CA LEU A 283 -11.97 19.13 9.75
C LEU A 283 -11.66 19.73 11.12
N THR A 284 -12.20 20.90 11.43
CA THR A 284 -12.04 21.53 12.74
C THR A 284 -12.62 20.65 13.85
N GLU A 285 -13.81 20.08 13.65
CA GLU A 285 -14.41 19.13 14.60
C GLU A 285 -13.55 17.88 14.79
N LEU A 286 -13.15 17.22 13.70
CA LEU A 286 -12.31 16.02 13.76
C LEU A 286 -10.94 16.30 14.42
N SER A 287 -10.28 17.39 14.05
CA SER A 287 -8.99 17.76 14.63
C SER A 287 -9.10 18.16 16.09
N THR A 288 -10.20 18.81 16.50
CA THR A 288 -10.50 19.07 17.92
C THR A 288 -10.68 17.76 18.69
N GLU A 289 -11.46 16.82 18.13
CA GLU A 289 -11.70 15.50 18.73
C GLU A 289 -10.39 14.70 18.89
N ALA A 290 -9.55 14.69 17.86
CA ALA A 290 -8.26 14.00 17.89
C ALA A 290 -7.23 14.68 18.82
N TYR A 291 -7.20 16.02 18.84
CA TYR A 291 -6.28 16.81 19.67
C TYR A 291 -6.58 16.65 21.15
N GLN A 292 -7.87 16.58 21.51
CA GLN A 292 -8.32 16.45 22.90
C GLN A 292 -8.52 14.99 23.34
N ASN A 293 -8.33 14.02 22.43
CA ASN A 293 -8.73 12.62 22.60
C ASN A 293 -10.14 12.49 23.23
N SER A 294 -11.10 13.19 22.61
CA SER A 294 -12.49 13.27 23.05
C SER A 294 -13.43 12.56 22.08
N GLY A 295 -14.75 12.74 22.24
CA GLY A 295 -15.78 12.11 21.41
C GLY A 295 -16.27 10.75 21.93
N PRO A 296 -17.12 10.05 21.16
CA PRO A 296 -17.76 8.80 21.58
C PRO A 296 -16.79 7.64 21.80
N THR A 297 -15.72 7.57 21.00
CA THR A 297 -14.66 6.57 21.13
C THR A 297 -13.33 7.29 21.27
N LYS A 298 -12.57 7.03 22.33
CA LYS A 298 -11.20 7.57 22.48
C LYS A 298 -10.19 6.72 21.71
N CYS A 299 -9.10 7.32 21.25
CA CYS A 299 -7.95 6.56 20.77
C CYS A 299 -7.16 6.01 21.97
N ASP A 300 -6.58 4.83 21.82
CA ASP A 300 -5.65 4.28 22.81
C ASP A 300 -4.22 4.83 22.61
N ALA A 301 -3.31 4.46 23.51
CA ALA A 301 -1.92 4.92 23.50
C ALA A 301 -1.15 4.50 22.24
N SER A 302 -1.53 3.41 21.58
CA SER A 302 -0.86 2.97 20.34
C SER A 302 -1.20 3.89 19.15
N ALA A 303 -2.35 4.58 19.22
CA ALA A 303 -2.84 5.53 18.24
C ALA A 303 -2.59 6.99 18.64
N GLN A 304 -1.66 7.24 19.55
CA GLN A 304 -1.18 8.56 19.92
C GLN A 304 0.24 8.79 19.41
N GLY A 305 0.56 10.02 19.00
CA GLY A 305 1.93 10.42 18.69
C GLY A 305 2.70 10.87 19.94
N ASP A 306 3.86 11.50 19.72
CA ASP A 306 4.79 11.90 20.78
C ASP A 306 4.20 12.94 21.74
N GLN A 307 3.15 13.67 21.32
CA GLN A 307 2.45 14.67 22.14
C GLN A 307 1.16 14.12 22.76
N GLU A 308 0.99 12.80 22.78
CA GLU A 308 -0.18 12.08 23.30
C GLU A 308 -1.50 12.45 22.59
N ARG A 309 -1.43 12.93 21.34
CA ARG A 309 -2.63 13.28 20.55
C ARG A 309 -2.95 12.19 19.57
N CYS A 310 -4.24 11.98 19.29
CA CYS A 310 -4.66 10.93 18.37
C CYS A 310 -4.17 11.22 16.94
N LEU A 311 -3.83 10.15 16.22
CA LEU A 311 -3.55 10.24 14.79
C LEU A 311 -4.85 10.47 13.99
N ILE A 312 -4.74 11.12 12.83
CA ILE A 312 -5.82 11.25 11.84
C ILE A 312 -5.44 10.45 10.60
N GLY A 313 -6.20 9.39 10.32
CA GLY A 313 -5.99 8.52 9.17
C GLY A 313 -6.66 9.06 7.91
N LEU A 314 -5.90 9.17 6.84
CA LEU A 314 -6.39 9.45 5.49
C LEU A 314 -6.31 8.19 4.65
N SER A 315 -7.45 7.70 4.22
CA SER A 315 -7.56 6.47 3.44
C SER A 315 -8.19 6.72 2.09
N LEU A 316 -7.74 5.99 1.07
CA LEU A 316 -8.33 5.98 -0.26
C LEU A 316 -8.76 4.54 -0.57
N GLY A 317 -10.06 4.28 -0.47
CA GLY A 317 -10.59 2.91 -0.47
C GLY A 317 -10.06 2.12 0.73
N PRO A 318 -9.50 0.90 0.52
CA PRO A 318 -9.01 0.05 1.61
C PRO A 318 -7.58 0.37 2.05
N ARG A 319 -6.96 1.43 1.50
CA ARG A 319 -5.57 1.78 1.75
C ARG A 319 -5.46 3.00 2.62
N LEU A 320 -4.60 2.94 3.64
CA LEU A 320 -4.18 4.10 4.40
C LEU A 320 -3.04 4.80 3.64
N LEU A 321 -3.25 6.06 3.30
CA LEU A 321 -2.22 6.88 2.67
C LEU A 321 -1.27 7.45 3.73
N SER A 322 -1.84 7.99 4.80
CA SER A 322 -1.10 8.57 5.91
C SER A 322 -1.92 8.57 7.21
N ALA A 323 -1.23 8.63 8.34
CA ALA A 323 -1.84 8.77 9.66
C ALA A 323 -0.99 9.66 10.57
N PRO A 324 -0.84 10.97 10.27
CA PRO A 324 -0.06 11.87 11.10
C PRO A 324 -0.75 12.16 12.45
N GLU A 325 0.06 12.47 13.45
CA GLU A 325 -0.40 13.07 14.70
C GLU A 325 -0.90 14.49 14.46
N VAL A 326 -2.05 14.82 15.04
CA VAL A 326 -2.61 16.18 14.95
C VAL A 326 -1.78 17.18 15.77
N GLN A 327 -1.19 18.16 15.09
CA GLN A 327 -0.32 19.16 15.73
C GLN A 327 -1.09 20.35 16.34
N GLY A 328 -2.40 20.47 16.06
CA GLY A 328 -3.25 21.56 16.51
C GLY A 328 -4.67 21.42 15.95
N ILE A 329 -5.60 22.23 16.46
CA ILE A 329 -6.94 22.33 15.85
C ILE A 329 -6.79 22.97 14.47
N LEU A 330 -7.21 22.24 13.43
CA LEU A 330 -7.05 22.62 12.04
C LEU A 330 -8.32 23.33 11.56
N SER A 331 -8.19 24.61 11.20
CA SER A 331 -9.29 25.42 10.65
C SER A 331 -9.13 25.74 9.16
N SER A 332 -8.04 25.28 8.55
CA SER A 332 -7.67 25.56 7.17
C SER A 332 -7.48 24.25 6.37
N ASN A 333 -6.64 24.27 5.33
CA ASN A 333 -6.43 23.14 4.44
C ASN A 333 -5.71 21.98 5.15
N LEU A 334 -5.92 20.77 4.64
CA LEU A 334 -5.28 19.56 5.16
C LEU A 334 -4.15 19.13 4.22
N PRO A 335 -2.88 19.26 4.62
CA PRO A 335 -1.78 18.70 3.84
C PRO A 335 -1.79 17.17 3.95
N LEU A 336 -1.72 16.51 2.81
CA LEU A 336 -1.55 15.07 2.68
C LEU A 336 -0.10 14.76 2.37
N PHE A 337 0.60 14.07 3.26
CA PHE A 337 1.96 13.61 3.00
C PHE A 337 1.91 12.21 2.39
N ALA A 338 2.48 12.04 1.19
CA ALA A 338 2.59 10.72 0.57
C ALA A 338 3.83 9.96 1.06
N GLY A 339 4.85 10.67 1.57
CA GLY A 339 6.12 10.10 2.01
C GLY A 339 6.94 9.44 0.88
N GLY A 340 8.24 9.24 1.11
CA GLY A 340 9.11 8.48 0.22
C GLY A 340 9.44 9.13 -1.14
N ASN A 341 10.15 8.38 -1.99
CA ASN A 341 10.55 8.80 -3.33
C ASN A 341 9.35 8.76 -4.29
N VAL A 342 8.63 9.87 -4.38
CA VAL A 342 7.47 10.01 -5.27
C VAL A 342 7.75 10.99 -6.40
N THR A 343 7.19 10.71 -7.58
CA THR A 343 7.31 11.61 -8.74
C THR A 343 6.21 12.66 -8.73
N ARG A 344 6.44 13.76 -9.46
CA ARG A 344 5.42 14.82 -9.63
C ARG A 344 4.13 14.27 -10.25
N GLU A 345 4.26 13.36 -11.21
CA GLU A 345 3.14 12.72 -11.89
C GLU A 345 2.31 11.89 -10.91
N GLN A 346 2.96 11.15 -9.99
CA GLN A 346 2.27 10.39 -8.94
C GLN A 346 1.50 11.32 -7.99
N MET A 347 2.06 12.47 -7.63
CA MET A 347 1.38 13.44 -6.77
C MET A 347 0.19 14.11 -7.47
N ILE A 348 0.32 14.45 -8.76
CA ILE A 348 -0.80 14.96 -9.57
C ILE A 348 -1.91 13.89 -9.68
N ALA A 349 -1.54 12.62 -9.85
CA ALA A 349 -2.49 11.51 -9.88
C ALA A 349 -3.26 11.41 -8.57
N LEU A 350 -2.54 11.44 -7.45
CA LEU A 350 -3.14 11.37 -6.12
C LEU A 350 -4.06 12.55 -5.87
N ALA A 351 -3.63 13.77 -6.21
CA ALA A 351 -4.46 14.98 -6.13
C ALA A 351 -5.74 14.85 -6.95
N THR A 352 -5.65 14.30 -8.16
CA THR A 352 -6.84 14.04 -8.98
C THR A 352 -7.74 13.00 -8.33
N ALA A 353 -7.17 11.93 -7.79
CA ALA A 353 -7.94 10.86 -7.14
C ALA A 353 -8.73 11.37 -5.92
N VAL A 354 -8.12 12.22 -5.08
CA VAL A 354 -8.76 12.73 -3.86
C VAL A 354 -9.76 13.86 -4.13
N SER A 355 -9.64 14.55 -5.27
CA SER A 355 -10.59 15.59 -5.69
C SER A 355 -11.68 15.08 -6.64
N ALA A 356 -11.52 13.87 -7.19
CA ALA A 356 -12.54 13.25 -8.01
C ALA A 356 -13.78 12.97 -7.16
N LYS A 357 -14.91 13.55 -7.55
CA LYS A 357 -16.22 13.17 -7.04
C LYS A 357 -16.60 11.80 -7.61
N ASP A 358 -17.33 11.00 -6.85
CA ASP A 358 -17.65 9.60 -7.21
C ASP A 358 -18.20 9.42 -8.63
N ALA A 359 -18.99 10.38 -9.13
CA ALA A 359 -19.56 10.32 -10.47
C ALA A 359 -18.55 10.51 -11.62
N ALA A 360 -17.35 11.04 -11.34
CA ALA A 360 -16.38 11.40 -12.37
C ALA A 360 -15.50 10.22 -12.86
N LEU A 361 -15.51 9.09 -12.14
CA LEU A 361 -14.67 7.92 -12.41
C LEU A 361 -15.46 6.61 -12.33
N ALA A 362 -16.70 6.61 -12.84
CA ALA A 362 -17.50 5.40 -13.01
C ALA A 362 -16.93 4.55 -14.15
N LEU A 363 -15.82 3.88 -13.88
CA LEU A 363 -15.18 2.97 -14.83
C LEU A 363 -15.87 1.61 -14.76
N THR A 364 -16.50 1.24 -15.87
CA THR A 364 -17.07 -0.09 -16.06
C THR A 364 -16.03 -0.98 -16.74
N VAL A 365 -15.87 -2.20 -16.24
CA VAL A 365 -15.03 -3.19 -16.89
C VAL A 365 -15.77 -3.72 -18.10
N VAL A 366 -15.27 -3.41 -19.30
CA VAL A 366 -15.84 -3.88 -20.57
C VAL A 366 -15.34 -5.29 -20.86
N GLU A 367 -14.03 -5.49 -20.74
CA GLU A 367 -13.37 -6.72 -21.15
C GLU A 367 -12.13 -6.96 -20.28
N VAL A 368 -11.84 -8.23 -20.01
CA VAL A 368 -10.57 -8.66 -19.44
C VAL A 368 -10.01 -9.75 -20.32
N ARG A 369 -8.78 -9.56 -20.82
CA ARG A 369 -8.08 -10.53 -21.67
C ARG A 369 -6.84 -11.03 -20.94
N GLY A 370 -6.79 -12.32 -20.64
CA GLY A 370 -5.56 -12.96 -20.17
C GLY A 370 -4.65 -13.26 -21.36
N GLY A 371 -3.36 -12.92 -21.25
CA GLY A 371 -2.37 -13.41 -22.20
C GLY A 371 -2.24 -14.92 -22.09
N ALA A 372 -2.11 -15.61 -23.23
CA ALA A 372 -1.79 -17.04 -23.28
C ALA A 372 -0.28 -17.27 -23.17
#